data_AF-A0A854ECL3-F1
#
_entry.id   AF-A0A854ECL3-F1
#
_cell.length_a   1.000
_cell.length_b   1.000
_cell.length_c   1.000
_cell.angle_alpha   90.00
_cell.angle_beta   90.00
_cell.angle_gamma   90.00
#
_symmetry.space_group_name_H-M   'P 1'
#
loop_
_entity.id
_entity.type
_entity.pdbx_description
1 polymer ?
#
loop_
_entity_poly.entity_id
_entity_poly.type
_entity_poly.pdbx_seq_one_letter_code
_entity_poly.pdbx_strand_id
1 'polypeptide(L)'
;AAATMAGSAVGLTVLAGLAAPAESWEFFTSAMWDPGRAGFADYSGNQNLKGAIARGLPESAWNLTWAACSLLTVLAAWFLCRRLDRLRGAGSRIADPVSITVSDTAGPGSSGLGDAGLVLALQVSVVMVLGLLISPISWSHHWVWCLPALMSVSAAAWRWRSTALGIAGVAGVLVFVLAMQWWFPEQNHVEQNWPTWAKAVGSSYTWWALGCGATLWWACGRHLATLHR
;
A
#
# COMPACT_ATOMS: atom_id res chain seq x y z
N ALA A 1 -19.34 15.17 -8.38
CA ALA A 1 -17.96 14.67 -8.53
C ALA A 1 -17.91 13.15 -8.66
N ALA A 2 -18.22 12.38 -7.60
CA ALA A 2 -18.13 10.89 -7.66
C ALA A 2 -19.02 10.25 -8.73
N ALA A 3 -20.29 10.66 -8.84
CA ALA A 3 -21.20 10.16 -9.88
C ALA A 3 -20.71 10.50 -11.29
N THR A 4 -20.14 11.69 -11.48
CA THR A 4 -19.54 12.11 -12.75
C THR A 4 -18.34 11.25 -13.10
N MET A 5 -17.42 11.02 -12.15
CA MET A 5 -16.26 10.15 -12.36
C MET A 5 -16.68 8.72 -12.73
N ALA A 6 -17.64 8.14 -11.98
CA ALA A 6 -18.18 6.81 -12.25
C ALA A 6 -18.85 6.74 -13.63
N GLY A 7 -19.70 7.73 -13.94
CA GLY A 7 -20.38 7.83 -15.24
C GLY A 7 -19.41 7.95 -16.41
N SER A 8 -18.37 8.80 -16.28
CA SER A 8 -17.33 8.93 -17.30
C SER A 8 -16.52 7.64 -17.48
N ALA A 9 -16.14 6.97 -16.39
CA ALA A 9 -15.40 5.71 -16.47
C ALA A 9 -16.22 4.60 -17.15
N VAL A 10 -17.48 4.45 -16.77
CA VAL A 10 -18.40 3.48 -17.39
C VAL A 10 -18.61 3.82 -18.87
N GLY A 11 -18.92 5.09 -19.17
CA GLY A 11 -19.16 5.54 -20.55
C GLY A 11 -17.97 5.29 -21.47
N LEU A 12 -16.76 5.64 -21.04
CA LEU A 12 -15.54 5.39 -21.82
C LEU A 12 -15.25 3.90 -21.99
N THR A 13 -15.47 3.08 -20.96
CA THR A 13 -15.29 1.62 -21.04
C THR A 13 -16.24 1.00 -22.05
N VAL A 14 -17.51 1.43 -22.06
CA VAL A 14 -18.50 0.96 -23.03
C VAL A 14 -18.12 1.42 -24.44
N LEU A 15 -17.71 2.67 -24.64
CA LEU A 15 -17.28 3.17 -25.94
C LEU A 15 -16.06 2.40 -26.49
N ALA A 16 -15.07 2.10 -25.63
CA ALA A 16 -13.94 1.26 -26.00
C ALA A 16 -14.39 -0.17 -26.37
N GLY A 17 -15.31 -0.74 -25.59
CA GLY A 17 -15.90 -2.05 -25.87
C GLY A 17 -16.66 -2.10 -27.20
N LEU A 18 -17.32 -1.01 -27.61
CA LEU A 18 -18.00 -0.92 -28.90
C LEU A 18 -17.02 -0.71 -30.06
N ALA A 19 -15.88 -0.05 -29.83
CA ALA A 19 -14.87 0.19 -30.86
C ALA A 19 -14.05 -1.07 -31.20
N ALA A 20 -13.82 -1.95 -30.22
CA ALA A 20 -13.04 -3.18 -30.37
C ALA A 20 -13.72 -4.35 -29.61
N PRO A 21 -14.88 -4.85 -30.08
CA PRO A 21 -15.72 -5.76 -29.32
C PRO A 21 -15.11 -7.16 -29.14
N ALA A 22 -14.42 -7.68 -30.15
CA ALA A 22 -13.80 -9.00 -30.08
C ALA A 22 -12.62 -9.01 -29.11
N GLU A 23 -11.75 -8.00 -29.22
CA GLU A 23 -10.57 -7.82 -28.36
C GLU A 23 -10.98 -7.53 -26.92
N SER A 24 -12.01 -6.70 -26.72
CA SER A 24 -12.58 -6.44 -25.39
C SER A 24 -13.15 -7.73 -24.81
N TRP A 25 -13.92 -8.50 -25.58
CA TRP A 25 -14.46 -9.77 -25.11
C TRP A 25 -13.36 -10.76 -24.73
N GLU A 26 -12.36 -10.97 -25.60
CA GLU A 26 -11.21 -11.83 -25.34
C GLU A 26 -10.45 -11.38 -24.08
N PHE A 27 -10.21 -10.08 -23.94
CA PHE A 27 -9.54 -9.52 -22.78
C PHE A 27 -10.32 -9.78 -21.49
N PHE A 28 -11.61 -9.42 -21.46
CA PHE A 28 -12.41 -9.50 -20.24
C PHE A 28 -12.80 -10.93 -19.84
N THR A 29 -12.88 -11.85 -20.79
CA THR A 29 -13.31 -13.24 -20.53
C THR A 29 -12.16 -14.24 -20.42
N SER A 30 -11.00 -13.96 -21.01
CA SER A 30 -9.88 -14.89 -21.03
C SER A 30 -8.57 -14.22 -20.62
N ALA A 31 -8.11 -13.22 -21.37
CA ALA A 31 -6.74 -12.73 -21.25
C ALA A 31 -6.43 -12.06 -19.90
N MET A 32 -7.43 -11.47 -19.23
CA MET A 32 -7.25 -10.88 -17.90
C MET A 32 -7.04 -11.92 -16.79
N TRP A 33 -7.50 -13.16 -17.02
CA TRP A 33 -7.46 -14.25 -16.04
C TRP A 33 -6.23 -15.15 -16.20
N ASP A 34 -5.37 -14.85 -17.16
CA ASP A 34 -4.09 -15.51 -17.39
C ASP A 34 -2.93 -14.63 -16.87
N PRO A 35 -2.44 -14.85 -15.64
CA PRO A 35 -1.36 -14.05 -15.06
C PRO A 35 -0.02 -14.32 -15.76
N GLY A 36 0.14 -15.48 -16.40
CA GLY A 36 1.39 -15.88 -17.07
C GLY A 36 1.69 -15.02 -18.28
N ARG A 37 0.67 -14.44 -18.91
CA ARG A 37 0.83 -13.49 -20.03
C ARG A 37 1.58 -12.21 -19.65
N ALA A 38 1.48 -11.77 -18.40
CA ALA A 38 2.07 -10.50 -17.99
C ALA A 38 3.59 -10.57 -17.84
N GLY A 39 4.13 -11.76 -17.54
CA GLY A 39 5.55 -12.00 -17.30
C GLY A 39 5.78 -12.99 -16.17
N PHE A 40 7.06 -13.26 -15.88
CA PHE A 40 7.43 -14.24 -14.88
C PHE A 40 7.24 -13.72 -13.45
N ALA A 41 6.73 -14.57 -12.56
CA ALA A 41 6.46 -14.20 -11.18
C ALA A 41 7.74 -13.89 -10.39
N ASP A 42 8.83 -14.61 -10.66
CA ASP A 42 10.15 -14.48 -10.04
C ASP A 42 10.98 -13.31 -10.59
N TYR A 43 10.60 -12.73 -11.74
CA TYR A 43 11.31 -11.60 -12.36
C TYR A 43 11.56 -10.49 -11.35
N SER A 44 12.80 -9.99 -11.26
CA SER A 44 13.24 -8.99 -10.27
C SER A 44 12.33 -7.76 -10.17
N GLY A 45 11.75 -7.33 -11.29
CA GLY A 45 10.80 -6.22 -11.33
C GLY A 45 9.49 -6.47 -10.57
N ASN A 46 9.11 -7.72 -10.28
CA ASN A 46 7.90 -8.07 -9.55
C ASN A 46 8.08 -7.83 -8.05
N GLN A 47 7.69 -6.66 -7.58
CA GLN A 47 7.87 -6.20 -6.21
C GLN A 47 6.61 -6.45 -5.39
N ASN A 48 6.20 -7.70 -5.21
CA ASN A 48 5.07 -8.10 -4.36
C ASN A 48 5.40 -9.37 -3.56
N LEU A 49 4.45 -9.84 -2.75
CA LEU A 49 4.60 -11.09 -1.98
C LEU A 49 4.87 -12.28 -2.89
N LYS A 50 4.15 -12.39 -4.02
CA LYS A 50 4.29 -13.51 -4.95
C LYS A 50 5.69 -13.58 -5.55
N GLY A 51 6.28 -12.44 -5.93
CA GLY A 51 7.62 -12.37 -6.49
C GLY A 51 8.70 -12.68 -5.46
N ALA A 52 8.56 -12.18 -4.23
CA ALA A 52 9.46 -12.56 -3.15
C ALA A 52 9.42 -14.08 -2.86
N ILE A 53 8.23 -14.67 -2.88
CA ILE A 53 8.02 -16.12 -2.74
C ILE A 53 8.61 -16.89 -3.92
N ALA A 54 8.35 -16.44 -5.15
CA ALA A 54 8.75 -17.13 -6.36
C ALA A 54 10.27 -17.22 -6.51
N ARG A 55 11.00 -16.20 -6.05
CA ARG A 55 12.48 -16.26 -5.96
C ARG A 55 12.96 -17.23 -4.88
N GLY A 56 12.22 -17.40 -3.79
CA GLY A 56 12.66 -18.12 -2.60
C GLY A 56 12.26 -19.60 -2.52
N LEU A 57 11.16 -19.99 -3.16
CA LEU A 57 10.54 -21.32 -3.03
C LEU A 57 10.41 -22.03 -4.38
N PRO A 58 10.26 -23.37 -4.40
CA PRO A 58 9.93 -24.11 -5.63
C PRO A 58 8.53 -23.76 -6.14
N GLU A 59 8.34 -23.85 -7.46
CA GLU A 59 7.10 -23.44 -8.17
C GLU A 59 5.82 -24.07 -7.62
N SER A 60 5.89 -25.34 -7.20
CA SER A 60 4.77 -26.06 -6.62
C SER A 60 4.19 -25.42 -5.35
N ALA A 61 4.98 -24.62 -4.63
CA ALA A 61 4.56 -23.94 -3.41
C ALA A 61 4.04 -22.51 -3.64
N TRP A 62 4.32 -21.89 -4.79
CA TRP A 62 4.13 -20.44 -4.99
C TRP A 62 2.70 -19.97 -4.70
N ASN A 63 1.71 -20.59 -5.31
CA ASN A 63 0.32 -20.12 -5.21
C ASN A 63 -0.27 -20.34 -3.82
N LEU A 64 0.03 -21.47 -3.17
CA LEU A 64 -0.47 -21.76 -1.83
C LEU A 64 0.15 -20.82 -0.79
N THR A 65 1.48 -20.62 -0.84
CA THR A 65 2.17 -19.70 0.07
C THR A 65 1.72 -18.27 -0.17
N TRP A 66 1.59 -17.83 -1.43
CA TRP A 66 1.11 -16.49 -1.76
C TRP A 66 -0.33 -16.26 -1.28
N ALA A 67 -1.24 -17.22 -1.45
CA ALA A 67 -2.62 -17.12 -0.96
C ALA A 67 -2.66 -16.98 0.56
N ALA A 68 -1.90 -17.80 1.29
CA ALA A 68 -1.80 -17.71 2.75
C ALA A 68 -1.22 -16.37 3.22
N CYS A 69 -0.09 -15.93 2.64
CA CYS A 69 0.51 -14.64 2.95
C CYS A 69 -0.40 -13.45 2.59
N SER A 70 -1.14 -13.55 1.50
CA SER A 70 -2.09 -12.51 1.08
C SER A 70 -3.24 -12.37 2.07
N LEU A 71 -3.83 -13.50 2.52
CA LEU A 71 -4.87 -13.49 3.55
C LEU A 71 -4.37 -12.83 4.84
N LEU A 72 -3.18 -13.22 5.31
CA LEU A 72 -2.56 -12.62 6.50
C LEU A 72 -2.33 -11.11 6.33
N THR A 73 -1.91 -10.67 5.14
CA THR A 73 -1.65 -9.26 4.84
C THR A 73 -2.96 -8.46 4.77
N VAL A 74 -4.03 -9.02 4.19
CA VAL A 74 -5.37 -8.42 4.20
C VAL A 74 -5.87 -8.24 5.64
N LEU A 75 -5.75 -9.27 6.47
CA LEU A 75 -6.14 -9.20 7.88
C LEU A 75 -5.33 -8.14 8.62
N ALA A 76 -4.00 -8.11 8.44
CA ALA A 76 -3.12 -7.13 9.05
C ALA A 76 -3.48 -5.68 8.64
N ALA A 77 -3.72 -5.45 7.34
CA ALA A 77 -4.14 -4.16 6.82
C ALA A 77 -5.52 -3.74 7.37
N TRP A 78 -6.47 -4.68 7.43
CA TRP A 78 -7.79 -4.41 8.02
C TRP A 78 -7.68 -4.01 9.49
N PHE A 79 -6.94 -4.76 10.29
CA PHE A 79 -6.71 -4.41 11.70
C PHE A 79 -6.00 -3.05 11.82
N LEU A 80 -4.99 -2.78 11.00
CA LEU A 80 -4.28 -1.50 10.99
C LEU A 80 -5.22 -0.33 10.67
N CYS A 81 -6.07 -0.45 9.65
CA CYS A 81 -7.09 0.55 9.35
C CYS A 81 -8.07 0.75 10.51
N ARG A 82 -8.54 -0.34 11.14
CA ARG A 82 -9.41 -0.29 12.33
C ARG A 82 -8.73 0.37 13.53
N ARG A 83 -7.40 0.25 13.66
CA ARG A 83 -6.63 0.91 14.71
C ARG A 83 -6.48 2.41 14.40
N LEU A 84 -6.20 2.77 13.16
CA LEU A 84 -6.15 4.16 12.69
C LEU A 84 -7.50 4.87 12.88
N ASP A 85 -8.64 4.18 12.65
CA ASP A 85 -9.98 4.72 12.92
C ASP A 85 -10.17 5.18 14.37
N ARG A 86 -9.54 4.49 15.33
CA ARG A 86 -9.64 4.87 16.75
C ARG A 86 -9.02 6.24 17.02
N LEU A 87 -7.99 6.63 16.26
CA LEU A 87 -7.40 7.97 16.36
C LEU A 87 -8.38 9.03 15.85
N ARG A 88 -9.10 8.75 14.76
CA ARG A 88 -10.16 9.65 14.25
C ARG A 88 -11.26 9.84 15.28
N GLY A 89 -11.74 8.74 15.89
CA GLY A 89 -12.78 8.79 16.92
C GLY A 89 -12.33 9.36 18.28
N ALA A 90 -11.03 9.38 18.58
CA ALA A 90 -10.49 10.07 19.75
C ALA A 90 -10.48 11.60 19.53
N GLY A 91 -10.06 12.06 18.35
CA GLY A 91 -10.07 13.49 17.99
C GLY A 91 -11.47 14.10 17.97
N SER A 92 -12.47 13.38 17.44
CA SER A 92 -13.86 13.85 17.45
C SER A 92 -14.45 13.98 18.86
N ARG A 93 -14.06 13.12 19.81
CA ARG A 93 -14.56 13.17 21.20
C ARG A 93 -13.94 14.30 22.02
N ILE A 94 -12.74 14.77 21.66
CA ILE A 94 -12.10 15.94 22.29
C ILE A 94 -12.75 17.24 21.77
N ALA A 95 -13.23 17.24 20.53
CA ALA A 95 -13.82 18.42 19.90
C ALA A 95 -15.25 18.76 20.38
N ASP A 96 -16.01 17.78 20.89
CA ASP A 96 -17.38 18.00 21.41
C ASP A 96 -17.46 17.81 22.93
N PRO A 97 -17.52 18.92 23.69
CA PRO A 97 -18.65 19.05 24.62
C PRO A 97 -19.44 20.38 24.54
N VAL A 98 -19.01 21.42 23.81
CA VAL A 98 -19.68 22.74 23.81
C VAL A 98 -19.50 23.47 22.47
N SER A 99 -20.35 23.19 21.47
CA SER A 99 -20.52 24.13 20.35
C SER A 99 -21.88 24.01 19.65
N ILE A 100 -22.97 24.09 20.43
CA ILE A 100 -24.23 24.65 19.92
C ILE A 100 -24.22 26.13 20.33
N THR A 101 -23.47 26.96 19.61
CA THR A 101 -23.73 28.40 19.52
C THR A 101 -22.99 28.95 18.31
N VAL A 102 -23.75 29.55 17.41
CA VAL A 102 -23.31 30.25 16.22
C VAL A 102 -22.32 31.36 16.62
N SER A 103 -21.08 31.32 16.11
CA SER A 103 -20.24 32.49 15.84
C SER A 103 -19.04 32.08 14.99
N ASP A 104 -19.14 32.44 13.70
CA ASP A 104 -18.09 32.33 12.70
C ASP A 104 -16.97 33.35 13.02
N THR A 105 -15.98 32.91 13.80
CA THR A 105 -14.65 33.52 13.80
C THR A 105 -13.64 32.38 13.79
N ALA A 106 -13.05 32.13 12.62
CA ALA A 106 -12.02 31.12 12.40
C ALA A 106 -10.76 31.46 13.22
N GLY A 107 -10.74 31.07 14.48
CA GLY A 107 -9.53 30.91 15.28
C GLY A 107 -8.74 29.66 14.86
N PRO A 108 -7.49 29.46 15.32
CA PRO A 108 -6.63 28.34 14.94
C PRO A 108 -7.11 27.01 15.55
N GLY A 109 -8.27 26.53 15.07
CA GLY A 109 -8.92 25.26 15.41
C GLY A 109 -8.80 24.20 14.32
N SER A 110 -7.84 24.33 13.40
CA SER A 110 -7.65 23.43 12.24
C SER A 110 -6.94 22.10 12.55
N SER A 111 -6.48 21.90 13.79
CA SER A 111 -5.70 20.71 14.19
C SER A 111 -6.51 19.41 14.08
N GLY A 112 -7.77 19.41 14.51
CA GLY A 112 -8.65 18.23 14.48
C GLY A 112 -9.04 17.78 13.08
N LEU A 113 -9.32 18.72 12.16
CA LEU A 113 -9.55 18.43 10.74
C LEU A 113 -8.28 17.88 10.07
N GLY A 114 -7.12 18.44 10.42
CA GLY A 114 -5.83 17.97 9.93
C GLY A 114 -5.50 16.54 10.38
N ASP A 115 -5.85 16.14 11.59
CA ASP A 115 -5.59 14.77 12.09
C ASP A 115 -6.53 13.75 11.44
N ALA A 116 -7.81 14.10 11.23
CA ALA A 116 -8.74 13.26 10.48
C ALA A 116 -8.29 13.06 9.02
N GLY A 117 -7.78 14.13 8.38
CA GLY A 117 -7.21 14.06 7.03
C GLY A 117 -5.96 13.18 6.95
N LEU A 118 -5.05 13.28 7.93
CA LEU A 118 -3.87 12.41 8.00
C LEU A 118 -4.25 10.94 8.19
N VAL A 119 -5.20 10.65 9.08
CA VAL A 119 -5.69 9.27 9.30
C VAL A 119 -6.26 8.68 8.03
N LEU A 120 -7.08 9.45 7.29
CA LEU A 120 -7.63 9.02 6.01
C LEU A 120 -6.52 8.77 4.98
N ALA A 121 -5.54 9.66 4.88
CA ALA A 121 -4.41 9.50 3.95
C ALA A 121 -3.58 8.25 4.28
N LEU A 122 -3.35 7.95 5.56
CA LEU A 122 -2.70 6.72 6.00
C LEU A 122 -3.51 5.48 5.64
N GLN A 123 -4.84 5.49 5.85
CA GLN A 123 -5.71 4.37 5.50
C GLN A 123 -5.73 4.09 4.00
N VAL A 124 -5.85 5.14 3.19
CA VAL A 124 -5.76 5.04 1.72
C VAL A 124 -4.41 4.47 1.32
N SER A 125 -3.32 4.98 1.89
CA SER A 125 -1.96 4.47 1.63
C SER A 125 -1.81 2.99 1.99
N VAL A 126 -2.35 2.57 3.15
CA VAL A 126 -2.34 1.16 3.59
C VAL A 126 -3.10 0.27 2.61
N VAL A 127 -4.28 0.69 2.15
CA VAL A 127 -5.10 -0.09 1.20
C VAL A 127 -4.44 -0.18 -0.18
N MET A 128 -3.83 0.90 -0.66
CA MET A 128 -3.15 0.90 -1.95
C MET A 128 -1.88 0.05 -1.93
N VAL A 129 -1.09 0.14 -0.86
CA VAL A 129 0.07 -0.74 -0.65
C VAL A 129 -0.34 -2.20 -0.48
N LEU A 130 -1.45 -2.48 0.22
CA LEU A 130 -2.01 -3.83 0.30
C LEU A 130 -2.29 -4.38 -1.10
N GLY A 131 -2.96 -3.61 -1.97
CA GLY A 131 -3.25 -4.01 -3.35
C GLY A 131 -1.99 -4.41 -4.13
N LEU A 132 -0.91 -3.63 -3.97
CA LEU A 132 0.39 -3.93 -4.58
C LEU A 132 1.02 -5.21 -4.01
N LEU A 133 0.95 -5.41 -2.69
CA LEU A 133 1.54 -6.57 -2.02
C LEU A 133 0.86 -7.88 -2.39
N ILE A 134 -0.48 -7.89 -2.48
CA ILE A 134 -1.26 -9.11 -2.70
C ILE A 134 -1.57 -9.38 -4.17
N SER A 135 -1.39 -8.41 -5.08
CA SER A 135 -1.52 -8.65 -6.51
C SER A 135 -0.59 -9.79 -6.95
N PRO A 136 -0.96 -10.65 -7.91
CA PRO A 136 -0.06 -11.67 -8.44
C PRO A 136 1.16 -11.05 -9.14
N ILE A 137 1.00 -9.88 -9.77
CA ILE A 137 2.06 -9.14 -10.47
C ILE A 137 1.96 -7.66 -10.08
N SER A 138 3.02 -7.12 -9.48
CA SER A 138 3.20 -5.67 -9.28
C SER A 138 4.60 -5.26 -9.67
N TRP A 139 4.73 -4.70 -10.86
CA TRP A 139 6.00 -4.18 -11.34
C TRP A 139 6.49 -3.02 -10.47
N SER A 140 7.80 -2.82 -10.42
CA SER A 140 8.42 -1.72 -9.69
C SER A 140 7.83 -0.34 -10.06
N HIS A 141 7.37 -0.15 -11.30
CA HIS A 141 6.68 1.07 -11.73
C HIS A 141 5.19 1.16 -11.31
N HIS A 142 4.56 0.06 -10.89
CA HIS A 142 3.21 0.11 -10.27
C HIS A 142 3.23 0.71 -8.86
N TRP A 143 4.41 0.78 -8.22
CA TRP A 143 4.59 1.34 -6.89
C TRP A 143 4.48 2.87 -6.81
N VAL A 144 3.72 3.52 -7.71
CA VAL A 144 3.45 4.97 -7.68
C VAL A 144 2.83 5.44 -6.35
N TRP A 145 2.13 4.55 -5.66
CA TRP A 145 1.55 4.80 -4.33
C TRP A 145 2.59 4.89 -3.21
N CYS A 146 3.86 4.61 -3.48
CA CYS A 146 4.94 4.82 -2.52
C CYS A 146 5.06 6.30 -2.11
N LEU A 147 4.80 7.25 -3.03
CA LEU A 147 4.89 8.68 -2.74
C LEU A 147 3.82 9.12 -1.72
N PRO A 148 2.50 8.90 -1.95
CA PRO A 148 1.48 9.14 -0.92
C PRO A 148 1.76 8.43 0.41
N ALA A 149 2.25 7.20 0.37
CA ALA A 149 2.58 6.44 1.58
C ALA A 149 3.72 7.09 2.36
N LEU A 150 4.83 7.45 1.70
CA LEU A 150 5.97 8.13 2.30
C LEU A 150 5.60 9.51 2.85
N MET A 151 4.79 10.28 2.10
CA MET A 151 4.27 11.57 2.56
C MET A 151 3.42 11.42 3.82
N SER A 152 2.49 10.46 3.83
CA SER A 152 1.60 10.21 4.97
C SER A 152 2.38 9.73 6.19
N VAL A 153 3.34 8.82 6.02
CA VAL A 153 4.22 8.34 7.09
C VAL A 153 5.12 9.45 7.63
N SER A 154 5.65 10.33 6.76
CA SER A 154 6.48 11.47 7.17
C SER A 154 5.67 12.50 7.95
N ALA A 155 4.45 12.80 7.50
CA ALA A 155 3.53 13.67 8.22
C ALA A 155 3.17 13.07 9.60
N ALA A 156 2.92 11.76 9.67
CA ALA A 156 2.69 11.06 10.93
C ALA A 156 3.93 11.04 11.83
N ALA A 157 5.13 10.85 11.28
CA ALA A 157 6.39 10.91 12.01
C ALA A 157 6.57 12.29 12.68
N TRP A 158 6.32 13.36 11.93
CA TRP A 158 6.39 14.74 12.44
C TRP A 158 5.33 15.01 13.51
N ARG A 159 4.05 14.76 13.22
CA ARG A 159 2.94 15.11 14.12
C ARG A 159 2.89 14.25 15.37
N TRP A 160 3.18 12.95 15.26
CA TRP A 160 3.20 12.04 16.40
C TRP A 160 4.57 11.96 17.07
N ARG A 161 5.55 12.79 16.63
CA ARG A 161 6.94 12.83 17.12
C ARG A 161 7.57 11.43 17.21
N SER A 162 7.33 10.62 16.18
CA SER A 162 7.72 9.21 16.16
C SER A 162 9.00 9.00 15.36
N THR A 163 10.12 8.81 16.06
CA THR A 163 11.42 8.50 15.44
C THR A 163 11.37 7.21 14.62
N ALA A 164 10.62 6.21 15.06
CA ALA A 164 10.46 4.95 14.32
C ALA A 164 9.80 5.17 12.95
N LEU A 165 8.78 6.03 12.86
CA LEU A 165 8.17 6.38 11.57
C LEU A 165 9.11 7.21 10.69
N GLY A 166 9.92 8.08 11.29
CA GLY A 166 10.97 8.81 10.58
C GLY A 166 11.98 7.85 9.95
N ILE A 167 12.46 6.86 10.70
CA ILE A 167 13.37 5.82 10.20
C ILE A 167 12.71 5.01 9.08
N ALA A 168 11.45 4.60 9.25
CA ALA A 168 10.71 3.86 8.21
C ALA A 168 10.52 4.69 6.92
N GLY A 169 10.29 5.99 7.06
CA GLY A 169 10.22 6.94 5.94
C GLY A 169 11.54 7.05 5.19
N VAL A 170 12.66 7.28 5.91
CA VAL A 170 14.00 7.35 5.31
C VAL A 170 14.39 6.04 4.63
N ALA A 171 14.15 4.90 5.30
CA ALA A 171 14.39 3.58 4.72
C ALA A 171 13.59 3.37 3.43
N GLY A 172 12.35 3.85 3.38
CA GLY A 172 11.54 3.77 2.16
C GLY A 172 12.12 4.62 1.03
N VAL A 173 12.48 5.87 1.29
CA VAL A 173 13.15 6.72 0.29
C VAL A 173 14.39 6.01 -0.27
N LEU A 174 15.25 5.46 0.60
CA LEU A 174 16.43 4.72 0.18
C LEU A 174 16.08 3.51 -0.69
N VAL A 175 15.08 2.72 -0.29
CA VAL A 175 14.65 1.53 -1.03
C VAL A 175 14.20 1.89 -2.45
N PHE A 176 13.37 2.93 -2.62
CA PHE A 176 12.88 3.34 -3.94
C PHE A 176 13.94 4.03 -4.80
N VAL A 177 14.86 4.80 -4.20
CA VAL A 177 15.92 5.50 -4.92
C VAL A 177 17.02 4.53 -5.38
N LEU A 178 17.43 3.60 -4.52
CA LEU A 178 18.48 2.65 -4.84
C LEU A 178 18.01 1.58 -5.84
N ALA A 179 16.70 1.32 -5.91
CA ALA A 179 16.07 0.38 -6.84
C ALA A 179 16.83 -0.96 -6.93
N MET A 180 17.13 -1.52 -5.74
CA MET A 180 18.06 -2.65 -5.55
C MET A 180 17.68 -3.93 -6.31
N GLN A 181 16.44 -4.05 -6.77
CA GLN A 181 16.01 -5.14 -7.66
C GLN A 181 16.78 -5.19 -8.99
N TRP A 182 17.41 -4.09 -9.41
CA TRP A 182 18.19 -4.01 -10.65
C TRP A 182 19.70 -4.18 -10.43
N TRP A 183 20.14 -4.54 -9.22
CA TRP A 183 21.57 -4.69 -8.91
C TRP A 183 22.14 -6.06 -9.29
N PHE A 184 21.28 -7.00 -9.65
CA PHE A 184 21.62 -8.41 -9.88
C PHE A 184 21.09 -8.85 -11.24
N PRO A 185 21.71 -9.86 -11.88
CA PRO A 185 21.25 -10.40 -13.15
C PRO A 185 19.78 -10.84 -13.09
N GLU A 186 19.01 -10.46 -14.11
CA GLU A 186 17.56 -10.64 -14.19
C GLU A 186 17.13 -11.36 -15.50
N GLN A 187 15.86 -11.80 -15.53
CA GLN A 187 15.21 -12.55 -16.63
C GLN A 187 15.61 -14.03 -16.75
N ASN A 188 14.80 -14.80 -17.48
CA ASN A 188 15.03 -16.23 -17.72
C ASN A 188 15.20 -17.05 -16.42
N HIS A 189 14.47 -16.69 -15.36
CA HIS A 189 14.43 -17.37 -14.06
C HIS A 189 15.75 -17.40 -13.27
N VAL A 190 16.74 -16.59 -13.64
CA VAL A 190 18.04 -16.54 -12.93
C VAL A 190 17.88 -16.08 -11.47
N GLU A 191 16.80 -15.38 -11.14
CA GLU A 191 16.47 -14.88 -9.80
C GLU A 191 16.22 -16.00 -8.79
N GLN A 192 15.82 -17.20 -9.24
CA GLN A 192 15.69 -18.37 -8.36
C GLN A 192 17.05 -18.88 -7.87
N ASN A 193 18.13 -18.61 -8.62
CA ASN A 193 19.48 -19.03 -8.30
C ASN A 193 20.25 -17.99 -7.48
N TRP A 194 19.67 -16.83 -7.21
CA TRP A 194 20.30 -15.81 -6.38
C TRP A 194 20.61 -16.35 -4.96
N PRO A 195 21.71 -15.91 -4.33
CA PRO A 195 21.91 -16.18 -2.92
C PRO A 195 20.79 -15.52 -2.09
N THR A 196 20.45 -16.10 -0.94
CA THR A 196 19.29 -15.66 -0.12
C THR A 196 19.30 -14.17 0.23
N TRP A 197 20.49 -13.59 0.46
CA TRP A 197 20.62 -12.16 0.73
C TRP A 197 20.27 -11.31 -0.50
N ALA A 198 20.61 -11.74 -1.71
CA ALA A 198 20.27 -11.03 -2.95
C ALA A 198 18.76 -11.14 -3.24
N LYS A 199 18.13 -12.28 -2.93
CA LYS A 199 16.65 -12.42 -2.97
C LYS A 199 15.96 -11.44 -2.02
N ALA A 200 16.51 -11.25 -0.82
CA ALA A 200 16.00 -10.29 0.14
C ALA A 200 16.17 -8.85 -0.35
N VAL A 201 17.38 -8.47 -0.77
CA VAL A 201 17.71 -7.13 -1.30
C VAL A 201 16.90 -6.80 -2.56
N GLY A 202 16.79 -7.76 -3.48
CA GLY A 202 16.00 -7.64 -4.70
C GLY A 202 14.49 -7.67 -4.49
N SER A 203 14.00 -7.95 -3.28
CA SER A 203 12.57 -7.85 -2.90
C SER A 203 12.32 -6.72 -1.89
N SER A 204 13.22 -5.73 -1.88
CA SER A 204 13.26 -4.68 -0.85
C SER A 204 11.98 -3.85 -0.72
N TYR A 205 11.22 -3.62 -1.81
CA TYR A 205 9.97 -2.85 -1.75
C TYR A 205 8.93 -3.60 -0.92
N THR A 206 8.84 -4.91 -1.13
CA THR A 206 7.94 -5.81 -0.39
C THR A 206 8.27 -5.81 1.10
N TRP A 207 9.55 -5.96 1.45
CA TRP A 207 9.98 -5.98 2.85
C TRP A 207 9.82 -4.64 3.54
N TRP A 208 10.14 -3.53 2.85
CA TRP A 208 9.90 -2.20 3.36
C TRP A 208 8.41 -1.97 3.66
N ALA A 209 7.51 -2.34 2.75
CA ALA A 209 6.08 -2.13 2.94
C ALA A 209 5.53 -2.88 4.17
N LEU A 210 5.94 -4.14 4.36
CA LEU A 210 5.57 -4.92 5.54
C LEU A 210 6.13 -4.31 6.83
N GLY A 211 7.41 -3.94 6.83
CA GLY A 211 8.07 -3.32 7.98
C GLY A 211 7.49 -1.94 8.32
N CYS A 212 7.19 -1.13 7.31
CA CYS A 212 6.55 0.18 7.46
C CYS A 212 5.15 0.05 8.05
N GLY A 213 4.34 -0.91 7.56
CA GLY A 213 3.02 -1.21 8.12
C GLY A 213 3.09 -1.66 9.59
N ALA A 214 4.04 -2.53 9.94
CA ALA A 214 4.27 -2.95 11.33
C ALA A 214 4.72 -1.77 12.23
N THR A 215 5.59 -0.90 11.71
CA THR A 215 6.03 0.31 12.42
C THR A 215 4.88 1.29 12.64
N LEU A 216 4.00 1.44 11.64
CA LEU A 216 2.79 2.24 11.73
C LEU A 216 1.81 1.69 12.76
N TRP A 217 1.61 0.38 12.78
CA TRP A 217 0.81 -0.30 13.80
C TRP A 217 1.31 0.01 15.22
N TRP A 218 2.61 -0.13 15.44
CA TRP A 218 3.25 0.14 16.72
C TRP A 218 3.14 1.62 17.12
N ALA A 219 3.50 2.53 16.21
CA ALA A 219 3.48 3.97 16.46
C ALA A 219 2.06 4.48 16.77
N CYS A 220 1.07 3.99 16.02
CA CYS A 220 -0.34 4.28 16.26
C CYS A 220 -0.79 3.80 17.65
N GLY A 221 -0.38 2.60 18.07
CA GLY A 221 -0.67 2.08 19.41
C GLY A 221 -0.10 2.94 20.53
N ARG A 222 1.16 3.39 20.40
CA ARG A 222 1.76 4.31 21.39
C ARG A 222 1.05 5.66 21.42
N HIS A 223 0.69 6.20 20.27
CA HIS A 223 0.02 7.49 20.18
C HIS A 223 -1.39 7.44 20.79
N LEU A 224 -2.15 6.36 20.56
CA LEU A 224 -3.43 6.12 21.26
C LEU A 224 -3.25 6.08 22.78
N ALA A 225 -2.21 5.42 23.28
CA ALA A 225 -1.95 5.36 24.71
C ALA A 225 -1.63 6.73 25.33
N THR A 226 -1.02 7.66 24.58
CA THR A 226 -0.78 9.02 25.05
C THR A 226 -2.03 9.88 25.10
N LEU A 227 -3.07 9.58 24.30
CA LEU A 227 -4.34 10.32 24.32
C LEU A 227 -5.27 9.91 25.47
N HIS A 228 -5.03 8.76 26.09
CA HIS A 228 -5.81 8.25 27.22
C HIS A 228 -5.14 8.46 28.59
N ARG A 229 -3.97 9.11 28.63
CA ARG A 229 -3.29 9.52 29.86
C ARG A 229 -3.65 10.95 30.19
#